data_AF-A0A660U1N4-F1
#
_entry.id   AF-A0A660U1N4-F1
#
_cell.length_a   1.000
_cell.length_b   1.000
_cell.length_c   1.000
_cell.angle_alpha   90.00
_cell.angle_beta   90.00
_cell.angle_gamma   90.00
#
_symmetry.space_group_name_H-M   'P 1'
#
loop_
_entity.id
_entity.type
_entity.pdbx_description
1 polymer ?
#
loop_
_entity_poly.entity_id
_entity_poly.type
_entity_poly.pdbx_seq_one_letter_code
_entity_poly.pdbx_strand_id
1 'polypeptide(L)'
;MPLFSAKEVRNLKLSSIPLPKLREFVKSLGQDIKGNGTEIIKRIVDFDIDDKLDIFIKAQYNERIKERRRLISDEDLIKELHKVKRFSWGVVQGQLDQKIQTEYVRRIYRYEDLISGVKAKLYDDVTSYVICTWYNHWTTVLIEEHISQHPKVIPTLKNIKGIDIFVDGQPFDLKITYLPRGYNPNDAVKNPKGLAIWMYENQGAQRFGADNRLFVVLLDTRNPQDSWKLKRNFELVFSKIDSFFSKEKVSSADEVIFSYKNKTYTAVSKILIIVR
;
A
#
# COMPACT_ATOMS: atom_id res chain seq x y z
N MET A 1 20.12 4.02 -2.47
CA MET A 1 20.66 3.62 -1.15
C MET A 1 21.07 2.18 -1.27
N PRO A 2 22.23 1.78 -0.72
CA PRO A 2 22.59 0.37 -0.68
C PRO A 2 21.53 -0.44 0.06
N LEU A 3 21.48 -1.74 -0.19
CA LEU A 3 20.69 -2.68 0.60
C LEU A 3 20.97 -2.48 2.09
N PHE A 4 19.93 -2.50 2.91
CA PHE A 4 20.06 -2.35 4.35
C PHE A 4 20.76 -3.56 4.95
N SER A 5 21.63 -3.32 5.93
CA SER A 5 22.25 -4.38 6.73
C SER A 5 21.23 -5.07 7.62
N ALA A 6 21.52 -6.30 8.06
CA ALA A 6 20.65 -7.05 8.97
C ALA A 6 20.32 -6.28 10.25
N LYS A 7 21.30 -5.55 10.81
CA LYS A 7 21.11 -4.72 12.01
C LYS A 7 20.14 -3.55 11.75
N GLU A 8 20.27 -2.85 10.62
CA GLU A 8 19.36 -1.77 10.26
C GLU A 8 17.93 -2.28 10.07
N VAL A 9 17.78 -3.42 9.40
CA VAL A 9 16.49 -4.07 9.17
C VAL A 9 15.84 -4.47 10.49
N ARG A 10 16.62 -5.09 11.40
CA ARG A 10 16.15 -5.43 12.74
C ARG A 10 15.70 -4.20 13.52
N ASN A 11 16.48 -3.11 13.46
CA ASN A 11 16.11 -1.84 14.08
C ASN A 11 14.78 -1.30 13.52
N LEU A 12 14.57 -1.37 12.20
CA LEU A 12 13.32 -0.95 11.56
C LEU A 12 12.13 -1.85 11.97
N LYS A 13 12.31 -3.17 11.98
CA LYS A 13 11.30 -4.13 12.45
C LYS A 13 10.90 -3.85 13.89
N LEU A 14 11.87 -3.73 14.81
CA LEU A 14 11.61 -3.36 16.22
C LEU A 14 10.92 -1.99 16.34
N SER A 15 11.38 -1.02 15.54
CA SER A 15 10.77 0.31 15.49
C SER A 15 9.34 0.27 14.96
N SER A 16 8.92 -0.77 14.24
CA SER A 16 7.56 -0.92 13.72
C SER A 16 6.57 -1.44 14.77
N ILE A 17 7.07 -1.90 15.93
CA ILE A 17 6.23 -2.44 17.00
C ILE A 17 5.71 -1.30 17.89
N PRO A 18 4.40 -1.23 18.20
CA PRO A 18 3.87 -0.33 19.22
C PRO A 18 4.50 -0.60 20.60
N LEU A 19 4.75 0.44 21.40
CA LEU A 19 5.47 0.31 22.68
C LEU A 19 4.90 -0.78 23.63
N PRO A 20 3.56 -0.94 23.79
CA PRO A 20 3.02 -2.02 24.62
C PRO A 20 3.45 -3.41 24.13
N LYS A 21 3.37 -3.65 22.81
CA LYS A 21 3.77 -4.91 22.18
C LYS A 21 5.28 -5.12 22.17
N LEU A 22 6.06 -4.04 22.06
CA LEU A 22 7.52 -4.10 22.17
C LEU A 22 7.92 -4.57 23.58
N ARG A 23 7.26 -4.09 24.63
CA ARG A 23 7.49 -4.54 26.01
C ARG A 23 7.11 -6.01 26.20
N GLU A 24 6.01 -6.47 25.60
CA GLU A 24 5.62 -7.90 25.61
C GLU A 24 6.72 -8.77 24.97
N PHE A 25 7.24 -8.37 23.81
CA PHE A 25 8.33 -9.07 23.12
C PHE A 25 9.63 -9.06 23.93
N VAL A 26 10.04 -7.91 24.46
CA VAL A 26 11.26 -7.79 25.29
C VAL A 26 11.16 -8.64 26.56
N LYS A 27 9.98 -8.70 27.17
CA LYS A 27 9.71 -9.57 28.32
C LYS A 27 9.85 -11.05 27.96
N SER A 28 9.40 -11.47 26.78
CA SER A 28 9.55 -12.88 26.34
C SER A 28 11.01 -13.27 26.05
N LEU A 29 11.89 -12.29 25.86
CA LEU A 29 13.35 -12.47 25.79
C LEU A 29 14.04 -12.44 27.16
N GLY A 30 13.29 -12.26 28.25
CA GLY A 30 13.85 -12.13 29.61
C GLY A 30 14.62 -10.82 29.84
N GLN A 31 14.36 -9.78 29.04
CA GLN A 31 15.06 -8.50 29.09
C GLN A 31 14.27 -7.40 29.82
N ASP A 32 14.96 -6.36 30.27
CA ASP A 32 14.35 -5.23 30.97
C ASP A 32 13.48 -4.36 30.04
N ILE A 33 12.21 -4.18 30.44
CA ILE A 33 11.18 -3.42 29.72
C ILE A 33 11.16 -1.92 30.07
N LYS A 34 11.98 -1.46 31.03
CA LYS A 34 12.00 -0.06 31.48
C LYS A 34 12.47 0.90 30.40
N GLY A 35 11.90 2.11 30.42
CA GLY A 35 12.26 3.18 29.50
C GLY A 35 11.32 3.34 28.30
N ASN A 36 11.72 4.23 27.40
CA ASN A 36 11.02 4.51 26.15
C ASN A 36 11.39 3.50 25.05
N GLY A 37 10.67 3.52 23.92
CA GLY A 37 10.90 2.58 22.83
C GLY A 37 12.33 2.58 22.30
N THR A 38 12.95 3.76 22.15
CA THR A 38 14.31 3.89 21.65
C THR A 38 15.34 3.25 22.59
N GLU A 39 15.20 3.45 23.90
CA GLU A 39 16.08 2.86 24.91
C GLU A 39 15.97 1.33 24.93
N ILE A 40 14.73 0.81 24.84
CA ILE A 40 14.47 -0.62 24.77
C ILE A 40 15.12 -1.22 23.52
N ILE A 41 14.91 -0.62 22.35
CA ILE A 41 15.47 -1.09 21.08
C ILE A 41 16.99 -1.10 21.13
N LYS A 42 17.63 -0.03 21.62
CA LYS A 42 19.10 0.05 21.73
C LYS A 42 19.70 -1.10 22.53
N ARG A 43 19.00 -1.64 23.54
CA ARG A 43 19.48 -2.77 24.35
C ARG A 43 19.43 -4.11 23.64
N ILE A 44 18.49 -4.30 22.72
CA ILE A 44 18.23 -5.62 22.10
C ILE A 44 18.57 -5.67 20.60
N VAL A 45 18.86 -4.53 19.96
CA VAL A 45 19.11 -4.47 18.51
C VAL A 45 20.35 -5.25 18.07
N ASP A 46 21.30 -5.48 18.98
CA ASP A 46 22.50 -6.26 18.70
C ASP A 46 22.35 -7.76 19.02
N PHE A 47 21.18 -8.18 19.50
CA PHE A 47 20.93 -9.58 19.83
C PHE A 47 20.54 -10.38 18.57
N ASP A 48 20.80 -11.68 18.61
CA ASP A 48 20.31 -12.62 17.61
C ASP A 48 18.86 -13.01 17.90
N ILE A 49 17.93 -12.23 17.37
CA ILE A 49 16.49 -12.31 17.67
C ILE A 49 15.61 -12.29 16.42
N ASP A 50 16.18 -12.33 15.21
CA ASP A 50 15.44 -12.05 13.97
C ASP A 50 14.28 -13.04 13.74
N ASP A 51 14.51 -14.34 13.94
CA ASP A 51 13.45 -15.36 13.78
C ASP A 51 12.31 -15.17 14.79
N LYS A 52 12.65 -14.90 16.05
CA LYS A 52 11.67 -14.66 17.13
C LYS A 52 10.89 -13.39 16.88
N LEU A 53 11.56 -12.34 16.39
CA LEU A 53 10.97 -11.06 16.04
C LEU A 53 9.98 -11.21 14.88
N ASP A 54 10.33 -11.95 13.84
CA ASP A 54 9.48 -12.18 12.68
C ASP A 54 8.24 -13.01 13.03
N ILE A 55 8.41 -14.04 13.85
CA ILE A 55 7.29 -14.83 14.40
C ILE A 55 6.37 -13.93 15.23
N PHE A 56 6.93 -13.09 16.11
CA PHE A 56 6.16 -12.19 16.96
C PHE A 56 5.35 -11.18 16.13
N ILE A 57 5.99 -10.52 15.16
CA ILE A 57 5.34 -9.54 14.29
C ILE A 57 4.20 -10.19 13.50
N LYS A 58 4.43 -11.35 12.89
CA LYS A 58 3.37 -12.07 12.16
C LYS A 58 2.21 -12.47 13.05
N ALA A 59 2.49 -12.94 14.27
CA ALA A 59 1.46 -13.29 15.23
C ALA A 59 0.58 -12.07 15.57
N GLN A 60 1.20 -10.92 15.87
CA GLN A 60 0.46 -9.68 16.17
C GLN A 60 -0.36 -9.18 14.97
N TYR A 61 0.19 -9.25 13.76
CA TYR A 61 -0.53 -8.84 12.56
C TYR A 61 -1.72 -9.77 12.27
N ASN A 62 -1.56 -11.07 12.48
CA ASN A 62 -2.65 -12.04 12.33
C ASN A 62 -3.79 -11.79 13.34
N GLU A 63 -3.51 -11.33 14.55
CA GLU A 63 -4.56 -10.91 15.48
C GLU A 63 -5.36 -9.70 14.96
N ARG A 64 -4.69 -8.71 14.36
CA ARG A 64 -5.38 -7.57 13.69
C ARG A 64 -6.30 -8.04 12.56
N ILE A 65 -5.85 -9.01 11.75
CA ILE A 65 -6.69 -9.61 10.70
C ILE A 65 -7.91 -10.31 11.32
N LYS A 66 -7.72 -11.06 12.40
CA LYS A 66 -8.83 -11.72 13.13
C LYS A 66 -9.83 -10.69 13.67
N GLU A 67 -9.37 -9.58 14.24
CA GLU A 67 -10.24 -8.50 14.71
C GLU A 67 -11.08 -7.91 13.57
N ARG A 68 -10.47 -7.65 12.41
CA ARG A 68 -11.19 -7.18 11.22
C ARG A 68 -12.17 -8.23 10.70
N ARG A 69 -11.81 -9.52 10.69
CA ARG A 69 -12.69 -10.66 10.36
C ARG A 69 -13.93 -10.77 11.27
N ARG A 70 -13.85 -10.29 12.51
CA ARG A 70 -15.01 -10.26 13.43
C ARG A 70 -16.05 -9.22 13.02
N LEU A 71 -15.66 -8.16 12.29
CA LEU A 71 -16.59 -7.14 11.79
C LEU A 71 -17.31 -7.62 10.53
N ILE A 72 -16.55 -8.23 9.61
CA ILE A 72 -17.07 -8.82 8.38
C ILE A 72 -16.08 -9.90 7.90
N SER A 73 -16.60 -11.07 7.52
CA SER A 73 -15.81 -12.15 6.96
C SER A 73 -15.20 -11.74 5.62
N ASP A 74 -14.12 -12.38 5.19
CA ASP A 74 -13.50 -12.11 3.89
C ASP A 74 -14.49 -12.41 2.76
N GLU A 75 -15.21 -13.53 2.86
CA GLU A 75 -16.22 -13.94 1.89
C GLU A 75 -17.34 -12.91 1.74
N ASP A 76 -17.86 -12.39 2.85
CA ASP A 76 -18.96 -11.41 2.81
C ASP A 76 -18.46 -10.04 2.33
N LEU A 77 -17.27 -9.61 2.75
CA LEU A 77 -16.66 -8.38 2.23
C LEU A 77 -16.43 -8.48 0.71
N ILE A 78 -15.98 -9.64 0.23
CA ILE A 78 -15.85 -9.91 -1.21
C ILE A 78 -17.20 -9.81 -1.91
N LYS A 79 -18.29 -10.35 -1.33
CA LYS A 79 -19.65 -10.20 -1.90
C LYS A 79 -20.06 -8.73 -2.00
N GLU A 80 -19.80 -7.92 -0.97
CA GLU A 80 -20.07 -6.47 -1.00
C GLU A 80 -19.28 -5.76 -2.11
N LEU A 81 -17.99 -6.06 -2.25
CA LEU A 81 -17.15 -5.50 -3.31
C LEU A 81 -17.65 -5.86 -4.72
N HIS A 82 -18.30 -7.02 -4.89
CA HIS A 82 -18.89 -7.44 -6.16
C HIS A 82 -20.19 -6.70 -6.52
N LYS A 83 -20.82 -6.01 -5.57
CA LYS A 83 -21.99 -5.15 -5.84
C LYS A 83 -21.62 -3.90 -6.62
N VAL A 84 -20.38 -3.43 -6.55
CA VAL A 84 -19.91 -2.26 -7.33
C VAL A 84 -19.93 -2.57 -8.83
N LYS A 85 -20.86 -1.98 -9.58
CA LYS A 85 -20.98 -2.21 -11.04
C LYS A 85 -20.35 -1.10 -11.89
N ARG A 86 -20.16 0.09 -11.33
CA ARG A 86 -19.57 1.25 -11.99
C ARG A 86 -18.44 1.81 -11.13
N PHE A 87 -17.36 2.23 -11.77
CA PHE A 87 -16.20 2.81 -11.11
C PHE A 87 -15.77 4.04 -11.90
N SER A 88 -16.13 5.23 -11.40
CA SER A 88 -15.85 6.49 -12.05
C SER A 88 -15.44 7.53 -11.02
N TRP A 89 -14.21 8.02 -11.14
CA TRP A 89 -13.73 9.15 -10.36
C TRP A 89 -14.31 10.44 -10.96
N GLY A 90 -15.57 10.76 -10.61
CA GLY A 90 -16.21 12.04 -10.97
C GLY A 90 -15.52 13.27 -10.34
N VAL A 91 -14.65 13.03 -9.35
CA VAL A 91 -13.79 14.01 -8.69
C VAL A 91 -12.42 13.38 -8.40
N VAL A 92 -11.35 14.18 -8.48
CA VAL A 92 -10.01 13.76 -8.06
C VAL A 92 -10.02 13.41 -6.57
N GLN A 93 -9.33 12.33 -6.20
CA GLN A 93 -9.24 11.87 -4.81
C GLN A 93 -8.74 13.00 -3.89
N GLY A 94 -9.48 13.30 -2.82
CA GLY A 94 -9.14 14.35 -1.86
C GLY A 94 -9.54 15.77 -2.24
N GLN A 95 -10.19 15.99 -3.39
CA GLN A 95 -10.60 17.32 -3.87
C GLN A 95 -12.12 17.55 -3.84
N LEU A 96 -12.91 16.67 -3.20
CA LEU A 96 -14.37 16.82 -3.14
C LEU A 96 -14.80 18.13 -2.47
N ASP A 97 -14.19 18.48 -1.35
CA ASP A 97 -14.49 19.75 -0.66
C ASP A 97 -14.15 20.96 -1.54
N GLN A 98 -12.97 20.95 -2.17
CA GLN A 98 -12.57 22.02 -3.09
C GLN A 98 -13.56 22.18 -4.26
N LYS A 99 -14.07 21.07 -4.81
CA LYS A 99 -15.10 21.09 -5.85
C LYS A 99 -16.39 21.74 -5.33
N ILE A 100 -16.86 21.35 -4.14
CA ILE A 100 -18.05 21.93 -3.51
C ILE A 100 -17.88 23.45 -3.32
N GLN A 101 -16.73 23.87 -2.78
CA GLN A 101 -16.44 25.29 -2.55
C GLN A 101 -16.43 26.10 -3.84
N THR A 102 -15.79 25.58 -4.89
CA THR A 102 -15.57 26.32 -6.15
C THR A 102 -16.76 26.29 -7.09
N GLU A 103 -17.47 25.16 -7.20
CA GLU A 103 -18.58 25.00 -8.16
C GLU A 103 -19.94 25.36 -7.57
N TYR A 104 -20.13 25.23 -6.25
CA TYR A 104 -21.42 25.45 -5.59
C TYR A 104 -21.38 26.68 -4.69
N VAL A 105 -20.62 26.64 -3.59
CA VAL A 105 -20.69 27.65 -2.51
C VAL A 105 -20.34 29.06 -3.00
N ARG A 106 -19.23 29.21 -3.75
CA ARG A 106 -18.75 30.54 -4.19
C ARG A 106 -19.42 31.03 -5.49
N ARG A 107 -20.15 30.16 -6.19
CA ARG A 107 -20.68 30.44 -7.54
C ARG A 107 -22.19 30.62 -7.55
N ILE A 108 -22.93 29.88 -6.74
CA ILE A 108 -24.39 29.88 -6.72
C ILE A 108 -24.88 30.71 -5.54
N TYR A 109 -25.43 31.89 -5.82
CA TYR A 109 -25.90 32.83 -4.80
C TYR A 109 -27.42 32.74 -4.54
N ARG A 110 -28.19 32.12 -5.44
CA ARG A 110 -29.63 31.87 -5.25
C ARG A 110 -29.85 30.50 -4.64
N TYR A 111 -30.61 30.46 -3.56
CA TYR A 111 -30.85 29.22 -2.81
C TYR A 111 -31.50 28.12 -3.65
N GLU A 112 -32.53 28.44 -4.42
CA GLU A 112 -33.22 27.43 -5.25
C GLU A 112 -32.30 26.86 -6.34
N ASP A 113 -31.47 27.70 -6.96
CA ASP A 113 -30.48 27.26 -7.94
C ASP A 113 -29.43 26.33 -7.29
N LEU A 114 -29.04 26.63 -6.04
CA LEU A 114 -28.10 25.81 -5.27
C LEU A 114 -28.69 24.43 -5.00
N ILE A 115 -29.91 24.37 -4.47
CA ILE A 115 -30.59 23.11 -4.15
C ILE A 115 -30.81 22.28 -5.42
N SER A 116 -31.23 22.92 -6.52
CA SER A 116 -31.39 22.27 -7.82
C SER A 116 -30.08 21.68 -8.33
N GLY A 117 -28.99 22.46 -8.32
CA GLY A 117 -27.66 22.00 -8.75
C GLY A 117 -27.10 20.85 -7.91
N VAL A 118 -27.34 20.87 -6.59
CA VAL A 118 -26.91 19.78 -5.70
C VAL A 118 -27.62 18.48 -6.06
N LYS A 119 -28.95 18.52 -6.22
CA LYS A 119 -29.75 17.34 -6.57
C LYS A 119 -29.44 16.81 -7.97
N ALA A 120 -29.24 17.71 -8.93
CA ALA A 120 -29.02 17.33 -10.32
C ALA A 120 -27.64 16.71 -10.59
N LYS A 121 -26.61 17.08 -9.82
CA LYS A 121 -25.22 16.71 -10.15
C LYS A 121 -24.34 16.36 -8.95
N LEU A 122 -24.37 17.15 -7.87
CA LEU A 122 -23.44 16.93 -6.75
C LEU A 122 -23.70 15.59 -6.07
N TYR A 123 -24.98 15.20 -5.95
CA TYR A 123 -25.37 13.93 -5.35
C TYR A 123 -24.68 12.73 -6.02
N ASP A 124 -24.69 12.66 -7.35
CA ASP A 124 -24.06 11.58 -8.11
C ASP A 124 -22.53 11.62 -8.03
N ASP A 125 -21.94 12.82 -8.03
CA ASP A 125 -20.50 13.01 -7.89
C ASP A 125 -19.99 12.54 -6.51
N VAL A 126 -20.69 12.93 -5.44
CA VAL A 126 -20.39 12.50 -4.05
C VAL A 126 -20.57 10.99 -3.95
N THR A 127 -21.66 10.44 -4.48
CA THR A 127 -21.94 9.01 -4.45
C THR A 127 -20.85 8.22 -5.16
N SER A 128 -20.47 8.63 -6.37
CA SER A 128 -19.41 8.00 -7.16
C SER A 128 -18.05 8.07 -6.45
N TYR A 129 -17.73 9.22 -5.83
CA TYR A 129 -16.50 9.40 -5.06
C TYR A 129 -16.44 8.48 -3.84
N VAL A 130 -17.51 8.41 -3.04
CA VAL A 130 -17.58 7.55 -1.85
C VAL A 130 -17.45 6.08 -2.24
N ILE A 131 -18.16 5.63 -3.28
CA ILE A 131 -18.06 4.25 -3.78
C ILE A 131 -16.63 3.93 -4.23
N CYS A 132 -15.99 4.81 -5.01
CA CYS A 132 -14.64 4.55 -5.53
C CYS A 132 -13.58 4.54 -4.41
N THR A 133 -13.68 5.44 -3.44
CA THR A 133 -12.77 5.49 -2.29
C THR A 133 -12.96 4.28 -1.37
N TRP A 134 -14.20 3.93 -1.04
CA TRP A 134 -14.54 2.74 -0.25
C TRP A 134 -14.07 1.46 -0.95
N TYR A 135 -14.34 1.32 -2.25
CA TYR A 135 -13.92 0.16 -3.05
C TYR A 135 -12.39 0.03 -3.06
N ASN A 136 -11.68 1.13 -3.32
CA ASN A 136 -10.22 1.12 -3.33
C ASN A 136 -9.65 0.75 -1.95
N HIS A 137 -10.22 1.28 -0.88
CA HIS A 137 -9.80 0.97 0.48
C HIS A 137 -9.93 -0.52 0.77
N TRP A 138 -11.14 -1.09 0.64
CA TRP A 138 -11.38 -2.48 1.04
C TRP A 138 -10.72 -3.51 0.14
N THR A 139 -10.60 -3.24 -1.16
CA THR A 139 -9.79 -4.09 -2.04
C THR A 139 -8.31 -4.05 -1.66
N THR A 140 -7.78 -2.87 -1.29
CA THR A 140 -6.40 -2.74 -0.81
C THR A 140 -6.21 -3.48 0.51
N VAL A 141 -7.13 -3.34 1.48
CA VAL A 141 -7.07 -4.07 2.77
C VAL A 141 -6.92 -5.57 2.53
N LEU A 142 -7.79 -6.18 1.72
CA LEU A 142 -7.73 -7.63 1.45
C LEU A 142 -6.42 -8.05 0.75
N ILE A 143 -5.93 -7.24 -0.18
CA ILE A 143 -4.66 -7.52 -0.87
C ILE A 143 -3.46 -7.39 0.08
N GLU A 144 -3.42 -6.34 0.91
CA GLU A 144 -2.35 -6.12 1.89
C GLU A 144 -2.34 -7.17 2.99
N GLU A 145 -3.52 -7.58 3.48
CA GLU A 145 -3.64 -8.68 4.44
C GLU A 145 -3.10 -9.99 3.83
N HIS A 146 -3.47 -10.30 2.58
CA HIS A 146 -2.95 -11.49 1.89
C HIS A 146 -1.42 -11.44 1.70
N ILE A 147 -0.88 -10.31 1.24
CA ILE A 147 0.58 -10.10 1.12
C ILE A 147 1.26 -10.29 2.48
N SER A 148 0.70 -9.75 3.54
CA SER A 148 1.26 -9.79 4.90
C SER A 148 1.21 -11.18 5.53
N GLN A 149 0.30 -12.05 5.05
CA GLN A 149 0.21 -13.45 5.47
C GLN A 149 1.19 -14.36 4.73
N HIS A 150 1.80 -13.89 3.63
CA HIS A 150 2.75 -14.69 2.87
C HIS A 150 3.99 -15.06 3.73
N PRO A 151 4.49 -16.31 3.71
CA PRO A 151 5.58 -16.75 4.58
C PRO A 151 6.89 -15.95 4.45
N LYS A 152 7.16 -15.37 3.29
CA LYS A 152 8.38 -14.57 3.02
C LYS A 152 8.22 -13.06 3.29
N VAL A 153 7.07 -12.63 3.80
CA VAL A 153 6.77 -11.23 4.07
C VAL A 153 6.65 -11.01 5.57
N ILE A 154 7.26 -9.94 6.08
CA ILE A 154 7.05 -9.45 7.45
C ILE A 154 6.36 -8.09 7.36
N PRO A 155 5.13 -7.91 7.88
CA PRO A 155 4.47 -6.61 7.84
C PRO A 155 4.95 -5.67 8.94
N THR A 156 4.69 -4.37 8.82
CA THR A 156 4.81 -3.43 9.94
C THR A 156 3.57 -3.47 10.84
N LEU A 157 3.75 -3.33 12.16
CA LEU A 157 2.64 -3.27 13.12
C LEU A 157 2.15 -1.84 13.38
N LYS A 158 2.96 -0.85 13.05
CA LYS A 158 2.63 0.58 13.09
C LYS A 158 3.29 1.27 11.92
N ASN A 159 2.70 2.40 11.51
CA ASN A 159 3.19 3.18 10.38
C ASN A 159 4.65 3.62 10.63
N ILE A 160 5.54 3.23 9.71
CA ILE A 160 6.84 3.83 9.51
C ILE A 160 6.81 4.46 8.12
N LYS A 161 7.18 5.74 8.05
CA LYS A 161 7.21 6.45 6.77
C LYS A 161 8.08 5.68 5.76
N GLY A 162 7.49 5.31 4.62
CA GLY A 162 8.18 4.63 3.53
C GLY A 162 8.41 3.13 3.74
N ILE A 163 7.77 2.51 4.73
CA ILE A 163 7.91 1.07 4.99
C ILE A 163 6.57 0.48 5.42
N ASP A 164 6.03 -0.40 4.58
CA ASP A 164 4.84 -1.19 4.89
C ASP A 164 5.20 -2.64 5.24
N ILE A 165 6.18 -3.20 4.54
CA ILE A 165 6.58 -4.61 4.64
C ILE A 165 8.10 -4.79 4.55
N PHE A 166 8.58 -5.96 4.95
CA PHE A 166 9.94 -6.45 4.72
C PHE A 166 9.89 -7.74 3.89
N VAL A 167 10.74 -7.82 2.87
CA VAL A 167 10.82 -8.94 1.92
C VAL A 167 12.28 -9.24 1.67
N ASP A 168 12.69 -10.51 1.81
CA ASP A 168 14.08 -10.96 1.63
C ASP A 168 15.09 -10.09 2.41
N GLY A 169 14.71 -9.70 3.63
CA GLY A 169 15.52 -8.87 4.51
C GLY A 169 15.60 -7.39 4.12
N GLN A 170 14.75 -6.88 3.23
CA GLN A 170 14.76 -5.47 2.81
C GLN A 170 13.40 -4.79 3.04
N PRO A 171 13.37 -3.52 3.50
CA PRO A 171 12.13 -2.78 3.70
C PRO A 171 11.57 -2.26 2.37
N PHE A 172 10.24 -2.24 2.25
CA PHE A 172 9.53 -1.68 1.10
C PHE A 172 8.27 -0.92 1.51
N ASP A 173 8.05 0.21 0.84
CA ASP A 173 6.77 0.89 0.70
C ASP A 173 5.95 0.14 -0.37
N LEU A 174 4.76 -0.32 0.00
CA LEU A 174 3.88 -1.09 -0.87
C LEU A 174 2.96 -0.14 -1.64
N LYS A 175 2.86 -0.37 -2.95
CA LYS A 175 2.05 0.47 -3.84
C LYS A 175 1.19 -0.39 -4.74
N ILE A 176 -0.06 -0.59 -4.33
CA ILE A 176 -1.07 -1.28 -5.13
C ILE A 176 -1.81 -0.25 -5.98
N THR A 177 -1.69 -0.34 -7.31
CA THR A 177 -2.23 0.65 -8.24
C THR A 177 -2.65 0.04 -9.56
N TYR A 178 -3.39 0.80 -10.36
CA TYR A 178 -3.58 0.52 -11.78
C TYR A 178 -2.38 1.05 -12.58
N LEU A 179 -2.24 0.58 -13.82
CA LEU A 179 -1.28 1.17 -14.75
C LEU A 179 -1.53 2.69 -14.86
N PRO A 180 -0.50 3.53 -14.70
CA PRO A 180 -0.66 4.98 -14.81
C PRO A 180 -1.19 5.41 -16.18
N ARG A 181 -2.02 6.46 -16.20
CA ARG A 181 -2.44 7.08 -17.45
C ARG A 181 -1.23 7.62 -18.20
N GLY A 182 -1.14 7.34 -19.49
CA GLY A 182 -0.05 7.80 -20.35
C GLY A 182 1.15 6.85 -20.44
N TYR A 183 1.18 5.75 -19.66
CA TYR A 183 2.18 4.70 -19.84
C TYR A 183 1.66 3.60 -20.77
N ASN A 184 2.49 3.11 -21.69
CA ASN A 184 2.08 2.09 -22.65
C ASN A 184 1.96 0.70 -21.98
N PRO A 185 0.80 0.01 -22.09
CA PRO A 185 0.61 -1.32 -21.52
C PRO A 185 1.62 -2.38 -21.98
N ASN A 186 2.00 -2.37 -23.25
CA ASN A 186 2.96 -3.34 -23.80
C ASN A 186 4.37 -3.09 -23.27
N ASP A 187 4.76 -1.82 -23.15
CA ASP A 187 6.07 -1.45 -22.60
C ASP A 187 6.15 -1.80 -21.12
N ALA A 188 5.04 -1.66 -20.37
CA ALA A 188 4.97 -2.06 -18.97
C ALA A 188 5.29 -3.55 -18.80
N VAL A 189 4.66 -4.41 -19.61
CA VAL A 189 4.86 -5.86 -19.53
C VAL A 189 6.25 -6.27 -20.02
N LYS A 190 6.76 -5.65 -21.09
CA LYS A 190 8.09 -5.96 -21.66
C LYS A 190 9.24 -5.42 -20.81
N ASN A 191 9.05 -4.27 -20.17
CA ASN A 191 10.07 -3.62 -19.35
C ASN A 191 9.47 -3.09 -18.03
N PRO A 192 9.19 -3.98 -17.06
CA PRO A 192 8.64 -3.57 -15.77
C PRO A 192 9.54 -2.60 -15.00
N LYS A 193 10.87 -2.72 -15.14
CA LYS A 193 11.84 -1.78 -14.51
C LYS A 193 11.68 -0.36 -15.04
N GLY A 194 11.45 -0.21 -16.35
CA GLY A 194 11.13 1.07 -16.98
C GLY A 194 9.84 1.69 -16.42
N LEU A 195 8.82 0.88 -16.15
CA LEU A 195 7.59 1.36 -15.49
C LEU A 195 7.87 1.82 -14.06
N ALA A 196 8.65 1.06 -13.29
CA ALA A 196 9.01 1.46 -11.93
C ALA A 196 9.73 2.82 -11.91
N ILE A 197 10.73 3.02 -12.78
CA ILE A 197 11.42 4.31 -12.93
C ILE A 197 10.42 5.43 -13.25
N TRP A 198 9.59 5.24 -14.28
CA TRP A 198 8.58 6.23 -14.66
C TRP A 198 7.66 6.60 -13.48
N MET A 199 7.24 5.60 -12.68
CA MET A 199 6.39 5.82 -11.51
C MET A 199 7.09 6.62 -10.41
N TYR A 200 8.41 6.47 -10.26
CA TYR A 200 9.19 7.31 -9.35
C TYR A 200 9.35 8.75 -9.86
N GLU A 201 9.50 8.96 -11.16
CA GLU A 201 9.70 10.29 -11.75
C GLU A 201 8.40 11.11 -11.79
N ASN A 202 7.26 10.44 -11.98
CA ASN A 202 5.94 11.07 -12.17
C ASN A 202 5.11 11.15 -10.87
N GLN A 203 5.77 11.19 -9.71
CA GLN A 203 5.09 11.32 -8.43
C GLN A 203 4.50 12.71 -8.19
N GLY A 204 3.32 12.77 -7.59
CA GLY A 204 2.78 14.02 -7.07
C GLY A 204 3.66 14.60 -5.97
N ALA A 205 3.92 15.92 -5.99
CA ALA A 205 4.88 16.57 -5.08
C ALA A 205 4.61 16.35 -3.59
N GLN A 206 3.34 16.28 -3.19
CA GLN A 206 2.96 16.02 -1.79
C GLN A 206 3.19 14.56 -1.35
N ARG A 207 3.39 13.65 -2.31
CA ARG A 207 3.58 12.20 -2.09
C ARG A 207 4.96 11.72 -2.51
N PHE A 208 5.88 12.65 -2.78
CA PHE A 208 7.24 12.31 -3.17
C PHE A 208 7.92 11.48 -2.08
N GLY A 209 8.50 10.36 -2.49
CA GLY A 209 9.37 9.51 -1.70
C GLY A 209 10.41 8.85 -2.59
N ALA A 210 11.59 8.63 -2.02
CA ALA A 210 12.70 7.89 -2.63
C ALA A 210 13.01 6.60 -1.87
N ASP A 211 12.06 6.15 -1.06
CA ASP A 211 12.11 4.88 -0.34
C ASP A 211 12.05 3.70 -1.33
N ASN A 212 12.52 2.53 -0.90
CA ASN A 212 12.37 1.30 -1.66
C ASN A 212 10.89 1.00 -1.87
N ARG A 213 10.47 0.64 -3.09
CA ARG A 213 9.06 0.37 -3.41
C ARG A 213 8.83 -0.96 -4.06
N LEU A 214 7.79 -1.62 -3.59
CA LEU A 214 7.18 -2.77 -4.25
C LEU A 214 5.87 -2.33 -4.87
N PHE A 215 5.82 -2.30 -6.20
CA PHE A 215 4.62 -1.98 -6.95
C PHE A 215 3.84 -3.25 -7.26
N VAL A 216 2.55 -3.25 -6.97
CA VAL A 216 1.59 -4.23 -7.48
C VAL A 216 0.69 -3.48 -8.47
N VAL A 217 0.95 -3.67 -9.76
CA VAL A 217 0.26 -2.98 -10.85
C VAL A 217 -0.77 -3.91 -11.47
N LEU A 218 -2.03 -3.48 -11.44
CA LEU A 218 -3.16 -4.19 -12.02
C LEU A 218 -3.44 -3.62 -13.42
N LEU A 219 -3.48 -4.51 -14.41
CA LEU A 219 -3.66 -4.14 -15.81
C LEU A 219 -4.59 -5.13 -16.52
N ASP A 220 -5.77 -4.68 -16.92
CA ASP A 220 -6.55 -5.36 -17.95
C ASP A 220 -6.00 -4.94 -19.32
N THR A 221 -5.36 -5.88 -20.02
CA THR A 221 -4.66 -5.60 -21.27
C THR A 221 -5.61 -5.35 -22.44
N ARG A 222 -6.86 -5.80 -22.33
CA ARG A 222 -7.91 -5.61 -23.36
C ARG A 222 -8.61 -4.28 -23.16
N ASN A 223 -8.90 -3.92 -21.92
CA ASN A 223 -9.52 -2.65 -21.56
C ASN A 223 -8.92 -2.09 -20.26
N PRO A 224 -7.86 -1.26 -20.34
CA PRO A 224 -7.20 -0.71 -19.16
C PRO A 224 -8.13 0.03 -18.18
N GLN A 225 -9.23 0.61 -18.67
CA GLN A 225 -10.24 1.27 -17.81
C GLN A 225 -10.99 0.29 -16.90
N ASP A 226 -10.99 -1.00 -17.24
CA ASP A 226 -11.63 -2.06 -16.47
C ASP A 226 -10.68 -2.75 -15.47
N SER A 227 -9.44 -2.27 -15.33
CA SER A 227 -8.46 -2.81 -14.37
C SER A 227 -8.97 -2.77 -12.91
N TRP A 228 -9.94 -1.91 -12.59
CA TRP A 228 -10.61 -1.92 -11.28
C TRP A 228 -11.36 -3.22 -11.02
N LYS A 229 -11.95 -3.85 -12.05
CA LYS A 229 -12.62 -5.16 -11.94
C LYS A 229 -11.61 -6.26 -11.63
N LEU A 230 -10.40 -6.17 -12.19
CA LEU A 230 -9.31 -7.09 -11.91
C LEU A 230 -8.88 -7.02 -10.44
N LYS A 231 -8.89 -5.83 -9.82
CA LYS A 231 -8.52 -5.63 -8.41
C LYS A 231 -9.32 -6.49 -7.42
N ARG A 232 -10.58 -6.81 -7.73
CA ARG A 232 -11.43 -7.68 -6.88
C ARG A 232 -11.47 -9.14 -7.34
N ASN A 233 -10.73 -9.51 -8.38
CA ASN A 233 -10.54 -10.91 -8.74
C ASN A 233 -9.48 -11.51 -7.81
N PHE A 234 -9.87 -11.73 -6.55
CA PHE A 234 -8.95 -12.12 -5.48
C PHE A 234 -8.28 -13.46 -5.73
N GLU A 235 -8.96 -14.42 -6.37
CA GLU A 235 -8.35 -15.70 -6.75
C GLU A 235 -7.11 -15.49 -7.63
N LEU A 236 -7.26 -14.73 -8.73
CA LEU A 236 -6.15 -14.44 -9.63
C LEU A 236 -5.09 -13.57 -8.96
N VAL A 237 -5.52 -12.52 -8.24
CA VAL A 237 -4.60 -11.56 -7.61
C VAL A 237 -3.75 -12.25 -6.54
N PHE A 238 -4.36 -13.04 -5.66
CA PHE A 238 -3.67 -13.76 -4.59
C PHE A 238 -2.71 -14.81 -5.17
N SER A 239 -3.16 -15.59 -6.17
CA SER A 239 -2.28 -16.55 -6.86
C SER A 239 -1.03 -15.91 -7.46
N LYS A 240 -1.17 -14.73 -8.10
CA LYS A 240 -0.02 -14.00 -8.66
C LYS A 240 0.89 -13.43 -7.58
N ILE A 241 0.33 -12.93 -6.48
CA ILE A 241 1.09 -12.46 -5.32
C ILE A 241 1.91 -13.60 -4.71
N ASP A 242 1.30 -14.77 -4.49
CA ASP A 242 1.98 -15.92 -3.91
C ASP A 242 3.11 -16.42 -4.81
N SER A 243 2.85 -16.54 -6.12
CA SER A 243 3.89 -16.91 -7.09
C SER A 243 5.01 -15.88 -7.14
N PHE A 244 4.71 -14.59 -6.98
CA PHE A 244 5.72 -13.54 -6.98
C PHE A 244 6.63 -13.68 -5.77
N PHE A 245 6.09 -13.60 -4.56
CA PHE A 245 6.90 -13.66 -3.34
C PHE A 245 7.60 -15.00 -3.13
N SER A 246 7.05 -16.10 -3.65
CA SER A 246 7.70 -17.41 -3.60
C SER A 246 9.00 -17.46 -4.40
N LYS A 247 9.11 -16.70 -5.50
CA LYS A 247 10.25 -16.72 -6.42
C LYS A 247 11.18 -15.52 -6.24
N GLU A 248 10.64 -14.40 -5.78
CA GLU A 248 11.36 -13.14 -5.77
C GLU A 248 12.56 -13.16 -4.82
N LYS A 249 13.65 -12.53 -5.28
CA LYS A 249 14.88 -12.29 -4.53
C LYS A 249 15.28 -10.84 -4.68
N VAL A 250 15.70 -10.20 -3.60
CA VAL A 250 16.09 -8.79 -3.61
C VAL A 250 17.61 -8.70 -3.71
N SER A 251 18.08 -7.90 -4.65
CA SER A 251 19.51 -7.75 -4.94
C SER A 251 19.84 -6.33 -5.41
N SER A 252 21.13 -6.05 -5.59
CA SER A 252 21.58 -4.77 -6.16
C SER A 252 21.11 -4.55 -7.61
N ALA A 253 20.77 -5.60 -8.35
CA ALA A 253 20.23 -5.47 -9.72
C ALA A 253 18.85 -4.79 -9.77
N ASP A 254 18.15 -4.78 -8.63
CA ASP A 254 16.84 -4.15 -8.44
C ASP A 254 16.95 -2.65 -8.16
N GLU A 255 18.17 -2.12 -8.08
CA GLU A 255 18.39 -0.69 -7.96
C GLU A 255 17.87 0.04 -9.21
N VAL A 256 17.10 1.09 -8.96
CA VAL A 256 16.62 2.05 -9.95
C VAL A 256 17.20 3.42 -9.65
N ILE A 257 17.67 4.08 -10.70
CA ILE A 257 18.11 5.47 -10.68
C ILE A 257 17.04 6.28 -11.41
N PHE A 258 16.56 7.35 -10.79
CA PHE A 258 15.48 8.16 -11.34
C PHE A 258 15.67 9.63 -11.01
N SER A 259 15.05 10.50 -11.81
CA SER A 259 15.13 11.95 -11.62
C SER A 259 13.81 12.56 -11.17
N TYR A 260 13.87 13.41 -10.15
CA TYR A 260 12.71 14.15 -9.67
C TYR A 260 13.09 15.61 -9.38
N LYS A 261 12.41 16.57 -10.01
CA LYS A 261 12.71 18.02 -9.88
C LYS A 261 14.21 18.34 -9.99
N ASN A 262 14.85 17.85 -11.05
CA ASN A 262 16.27 18.03 -11.36
C ASN A 262 17.25 17.48 -10.31
N LYS A 263 16.82 16.54 -9.47
CA LYS A 263 17.68 15.79 -8.56
C LYS A 263 17.61 14.30 -8.88
N THR A 264 18.76 13.64 -8.80
CA THR A 264 18.88 12.19 -9.01
C THR A 264 18.74 11.46 -7.68
N TYR A 265 17.96 10.39 -7.70
CA TYR A 265 17.71 9.53 -6.55
C TYR A 265 17.95 8.07 -6.93
N THR A 266 18.19 7.26 -5.90
CA THR A 266 18.46 5.82 -6.04
C THR A 266 17.66 5.05 -5.01
N ALA A 267 16.86 4.09 -5.46
CA ALA A 267 16.05 3.22 -4.62
C ALA A 267 16.11 1.77 -5.12
N VAL A 268 15.79 0.80 -4.26
CA VAL A 268 15.54 -0.58 -4.69
C VAL A 268 14.07 -0.71 -5.03
N SER A 269 13.74 -1.25 -6.21
CA SER A 269 12.36 -1.39 -6.64
C SER A 269 12.03 -2.78 -7.18
N LYS A 270 10.87 -3.27 -6.75
CA LYS A 270 10.25 -4.49 -7.25
C LYS A 270 8.90 -4.14 -7.86
N ILE A 271 8.51 -4.86 -8.91
CA ILE A 271 7.25 -4.63 -9.58
C ILE A 271 6.61 -5.96 -9.99
N LEU A 272 5.40 -6.18 -9.52
CA LEU A 272 4.51 -7.24 -9.91
C LEU A 272 3.41 -6.65 -10.80
N ILE A 273 3.37 -7.05 -12.06
CA ILE A 273 2.28 -6.69 -12.97
C ILE A 273 1.31 -7.87 -13.07
N ILE A 274 0.10 -7.68 -12.56
CA ILE A 274 -0.99 -8.65 -12.65
C ILE A 274 -1.82 -8.29 -13.87
N VAL A 275 -1.75 -9.15 -14.89
CA VAL A 275 -2.44 -8.97 -16.16
C VAL A 275 -3.64 -9.89 -16.30
N ARG A 276 -4.66 -9.41 -17.01
CA ARG A 276 -5.79 -10.17 -17.56
C ARG A 276 -5.98 -9.87 -19.03
#